data_AF-A0A248YRR5-F1
#
_entry.id   AF-A0A248YRR5-F1
#
_cell.length_a   1.000
_cell.length_b   1.000
_cell.length_c   1.000
_cell.angle_alpha   90.00
_cell.angle_beta   90.00
_cell.angle_gamma   90.00
#
_symmetry.space_group_name_H-M   'P 1'
#
loop_
_entity.id
_entity.type
_entity.pdbx_description
1 polymer ?
#
loop_
_entity_poly.entity_id
_entity_poly.type
_entity_poly.pdbx_seq_one_letter_code
_entity_poly.pdbx_strand_id
1 'polypeptide(L)'
;MTVGEMTQRSDRPVVLDGPFTTRQLLRIDEALRTADRATGLVFSIYVGALDEPIREHAERLHRQLADPDRAVLIALSPNQRRLEVVTGSQARRRIPDRDAKLAALSMVAAFGGGDLTGGIVSGLDQLASRAGKSD
;
A
#
# COMPACT_ATOMS: atom_id res chain seq x y z
N MET A 1 3.25 -54.67 1.64
CA MET A 1 2.88 -54.34 3.04
C MET A 1 4.07 -53.58 3.61
N THR A 2 4.06 -52.28 3.90
CA THR A 2 2.98 -51.42 4.40
C THR A 2 3.19 -49.98 3.93
N VAL A 3 2.06 -49.40 3.53
CA VAL A 3 1.71 -48.01 3.26
C VAL A 3 2.22 -46.98 4.27
N GLY A 4 2.35 -45.73 3.81
CA GLY A 4 2.35 -44.58 4.72
C GLY A 4 2.86 -43.25 4.17
N GLU A 5 2.51 -42.87 2.93
CA GLU A 5 2.55 -41.46 2.54
C GLU A 5 1.34 -40.76 3.19
N MET A 6 1.57 -39.72 4.00
CA MET A 6 0.53 -38.76 4.37
C MET A 6 1.15 -37.40 4.70
N THR A 7 1.26 -36.58 3.65
CA THR A 7 0.89 -35.16 3.61
C THR A 7 0.89 -34.40 4.92
N GLN A 8 1.79 -33.42 5.02
CA GLN A 8 1.41 -32.05 5.38
C GLN A 8 2.24 -31.07 4.54
N ARG A 9 1.88 -30.90 3.25
CA ARG A 9 2.17 -29.62 2.59
C ARG A 9 1.22 -28.63 3.25
N SER A 10 1.74 -27.89 4.22
CA SER A 10 1.05 -26.79 4.87
C SER A 10 0.67 -25.78 3.79
N ASP A 11 -0.59 -25.83 3.37
CA ASP A 11 -1.25 -24.79 2.58
C ASP A 11 -1.46 -23.57 3.49
N ARG A 12 -0.35 -22.98 3.95
CA ARG A 12 -0.40 -21.67 4.61
C ARG A 12 -0.71 -20.67 3.50
N PRO A 13 -1.76 -19.85 3.65
CA PRO A 13 -1.97 -18.75 2.72
C PRO A 13 -0.68 -17.92 2.68
N VAL A 14 -0.13 -17.70 1.48
CA VAL A 14 1.10 -16.93 1.21
C VAL A 14 1.09 -15.56 1.91
N VAL A 15 -0.09 -15.06 2.25
CA VAL A 15 -0.33 -13.85 3.07
C VAL A 15 0.42 -13.88 4.42
N LEU A 16 0.69 -15.05 4.99
CA LEU A 16 1.36 -15.20 6.29
C LEU A 16 2.89 -15.10 6.25
N ASP A 17 3.52 -15.11 5.06
CA ASP A 17 4.97 -14.95 4.89
C ASP A 17 5.37 -13.51 4.51
N GLY A 18 4.43 -12.57 4.57
CA GLY A 18 4.67 -11.15 4.33
C GLY A 18 5.30 -10.42 5.53
N PRO A 19 5.75 -9.16 5.37
CA PRO A 19 6.40 -8.38 6.43
C PRO A 19 5.44 -7.91 7.55
N PHE A 20 4.20 -8.40 7.56
CA PHE A 20 3.15 -7.99 8.48
C PHE A 20 2.53 -9.20 9.17
N THR A 21 2.35 -9.08 10.47
CA THR A 21 1.49 -9.97 11.25
C THR A 21 0.02 -9.76 10.87
N THR A 22 -0.84 -10.73 11.18
CA THR A 22 -2.30 -10.61 10.98
C THR A 22 -2.88 -9.36 11.62
N ARG A 23 -2.43 -8.97 12.83
CA ARG A 23 -2.90 -7.77 13.53
C ARG A 23 -2.50 -6.49 12.79
N GLN A 24 -1.31 -6.46 12.20
CA GLN A 24 -0.85 -5.32 11.40
C GLN A 24 -1.64 -5.22 10.10
N LEU A 25 -1.89 -6.35 9.43
CA LEU A 25 -2.74 -6.39 8.23
C LEU A 25 -4.15 -5.86 8.50
N LEU A 26 -4.78 -6.27 9.61
CA LEU A 26 -6.10 -5.76 10.02
C LEU A 26 -6.10 -4.24 10.24
N ARG A 27 -5.03 -3.68 10.82
CA ARG A 27 -4.91 -2.23 11.00
C ARG A 27 -4.76 -1.50 9.68
N ILE A 28 -4.00 -2.06 8.74
CA ILE A 28 -3.81 -1.48 7.40
C ILE A 28 -5.13 -1.52 6.63
N ASP A 29 -5.85 -2.65 6.68
CA ASP A 29 -7.16 -2.82 6.05
C ASP A 29 -8.19 -1.82 6.60
N GLU A 30 -8.24 -1.62 7.92
CA GLU A 30 -9.10 -0.61 8.55
C GLU A 30 -8.77 0.81 8.06
N ALA A 31 -7.48 1.14 7.95
CA ALA A 31 -7.02 2.44 7.47
C ALA A 31 -7.38 2.67 5.99
N LEU A 32 -7.22 1.65 5.13
CA LEU A 32 -7.63 1.69 3.73
C LEU A 32 -9.14 1.94 3.62
N ARG A 33 -9.97 1.13 4.29
CA ARG A 33 -11.43 1.31 4.28
C ARG A 33 -11.87 2.68 4.78
N THR A 34 -11.14 3.23 5.75
CA THR A 34 -11.44 4.56 6.29
C THR A 34 -11.10 5.65 5.28
N ALA A 35 -9.92 5.58 4.65
CA ALA A 35 -9.50 6.52 3.61
C ALA A 35 -10.43 6.47 2.38
N ASP A 36 -10.79 5.27 1.92
CA ASP A 36 -11.70 5.07 0.79
C ASP A 36 -13.07 5.69 1.06
N ARG A 37 -13.67 5.39 2.22
CA ARG A 37 -14.99 5.93 2.59
C ARG A 37 -14.97 7.44 2.82
N ALA A 38 -13.91 7.96 3.43
CA ALA A 38 -13.80 9.38 3.73
C ALA A 38 -13.70 10.22 2.46
N THR A 39 -12.99 9.72 1.45
CA THR A 39 -12.61 10.49 0.26
C THR A 39 -13.40 10.12 -0.98
N GLY A 40 -13.90 8.88 -1.08
CA GLY A 40 -14.40 8.32 -2.33
C GLY A 40 -13.30 8.05 -3.37
N LEU A 41 -12.02 8.05 -2.98
CA LEU A 41 -10.92 7.54 -3.80
C LEU A 41 -10.68 6.05 -3.50
N VAL A 42 -9.89 5.37 -4.31
CA VAL A 42 -9.52 3.96 -4.10
C VAL A 42 -8.06 3.89 -3.69
N PHE A 43 -7.79 3.72 -2.39
CA PHE A 43 -6.44 3.54 -1.89
C PHE A 43 -6.01 2.09 -2.05
N SER A 44 -4.78 1.89 -2.49
CA SER A 44 -4.20 0.55 -2.70
C SER A 44 -2.76 0.54 -2.24
N ILE A 45 -2.33 -0.59 -1.67
CA ILE A 45 -0.96 -0.78 -1.21
C ILE A 45 -0.37 -1.99 -1.91
N TYR A 46 0.80 -1.79 -2.51
CA TYR A 46 1.64 -2.88 -3.00
C TYR A 46 2.88 -2.97 -2.11
N VAL A 47 3.16 -4.18 -1.60
CA VAL A 47 4.37 -4.46 -0.83
C VAL A 47 5.14 -5.58 -1.51
N GLY A 48 6.29 -5.26 -2.07
CA GLY A 48 7.07 -6.22 -2.85
C GLY A 48 8.28 -5.58 -3.52
N ALA A 49 8.98 -6.37 -4.34
CA ALA A 49 10.10 -5.87 -5.13
C ALA A 49 9.61 -4.90 -6.22
N LEU A 50 10.35 -3.82 -6.44
CA LEU A 50 10.11 -2.85 -7.49
C LEU A 50 11.25 -2.91 -8.51
N ASP A 51 10.94 -3.39 -9.72
CA ASP A 51 11.82 -3.36 -10.89
C ASP A 51 12.22 -1.94 -11.30
N GLU A 52 13.44 -1.81 -11.83
CA GLU A 52 13.91 -0.57 -12.43
C GLU A 52 13.39 -0.39 -13.88
N PRO A 53 13.01 0.83 -14.29
CA PRO A 53 12.92 2.05 -13.48
C PRO A 53 11.75 2.00 -12.48
N ILE A 54 12.03 2.27 -11.20
CA ILE A 54 11.07 2.09 -10.08
C ILE A 54 9.78 2.86 -10.33
N ARG A 55 9.91 4.09 -10.81
CA ARG A 55 8.77 4.96 -11.10
C ARG A 55 7.84 4.34 -12.14
N GLU A 56 8.40 3.85 -13.24
CA GLU A 56 7.63 3.23 -14.32
C GLU A 56 6.97 1.93 -13.87
N HIS A 57 7.63 1.16 -13.01
CA HIS A 57 7.02 -0.04 -12.44
C HIS A 57 5.84 0.29 -11.53
N ALA A 58 5.99 1.27 -10.64
CA ALA A 58 4.87 1.73 -9.80
C ALA A 58 3.69 2.23 -10.66
N GLU A 59 3.97 2.95 -11.75
CA GLU A 59 2.94 3.38 -12.71
C GLU A 59 2.30 2.22 -13.49
N ARG A 60 3.05 1.15 -13.79
CA ARG A 60 2.47 -0.09 -14.36
C ARG A 60 1.52 -0.77 -13.36
N LEU A 61 1.93 -0.90 -12.10
CA LEU A 61 1.10 -1.48 -11.05
C LEU A 61 -0.18 -0.67 -10.84
N HIS A 62 -0.09 0.66 -10.83
CA HIS A 62 -1.24 1.55 -10.70
C HIS A 62 -2.25 1.38 -11.84
N ARG A 63 -1.77 1.24 -13.08
CA ARG A 63 -2.63 1.02 -14.26
C ARG A 63 -3.38 -0.30 -14.26
N GLN A 64 -2.98 -1.27 -13.43
CA GLN A 64 -3.67 -2.56 -13.30
C GLN A 64 -4.84 -2.52 -12.30
N LEU A 65 -5.02 -1.42 -11.57
CA LEU A 65 -6.12 -1.25 -10.63
C LEU A 65 -7.46 -1.12 -11.38
N ALA A 66 -8.56 -1.47 -10.70
CA ALA A 66 -9.88 -1.49 -11.31
C ALA A 66 -10.38 -0.11 -11.78
N ASP A 67 -10.03 0.95 -11.06
CA ASP A 67 -10.32 2.35 -11.40
C ASP A 67 -9.06 3.22 -11.24
N PRO A 68 -8.14 3.20 -12.22
CA PRO A 68 -6.88 3.91 -12.12
C PRO A 68 -7.04 5.43 -11.97
N ASP A 69 -8.12 6.01 -12.50
CA ASP A 69 -8.34 7.46 -12.44
C ASP A 69 -8.64 7.95 -11.02
N ARG A 70 -9.38 7.17 -10.23
CA ARG A 70 -9.67 7.45 -8.82
C ARG A 70 -8.69 6.80 -7.85
N ALA A 71 -7.77 5.97 -8.34
CA ALA A 71 -6.87 5.22 -7.49
C ALA A 71 -5.68 6.04 -6.97
N VAL A 72 -5.26 5.71 -5.74
CA VAL A 72 -4.01 6.14 -5.11
C VAL A 72 -3.24 4.88 -4.74
N LEU A 73 -2.15 4.59 -5.45
CA LEU A 73 -1.28 3.47 -5.15
C LEU A 73 -0.10 3.92 -4.30
N ILE A 74 0.12 3.24 -3.17
CA ILE A 74 1.36 3.30 -2.40
C ILE A 74 2.13 2.01 -2.71
N ALA A 75 3.18 2.12 -3.52
CA ALA A 75 4.05 1.00 -3.85
C ALA A 75 5.32 1.07 -3.00
N LEU A 76 5.57 0.05 -2.18
CA LEU A 76 6.70 0.04 -1.26
C LEU A 76 7.51 -1.26 -1.34
N SER A 77 8.83 -1.09 -1.27
CA SER A 77 9.79 -2.18 -1.16
C SER A 77 10.63 -1.96 0.10
N PRO A 78 10.35 -2.68 1.20
CA PRO A 78 11.12 -2.58 2.43
C PRO A 78 12.59 -2.93 2.22
N ASN A 79 12.85 -3.96 1.40
CA ASN A 79 14.20 -4.45 1.10
C ASN A 79 15.02 -3.43 0.28
N GLN A 80 14.41 -2.77 -0.69
CA GLN A 80 15.08 -1.75 -1.50
C GLN A 80 15.06 -0.37 -0.83
N ARG A 81 14.32 -0.19 0.28
CA ARG A 81 14.06 1.09 0.93
C ARG A 81 13.53 2.13 -0.05
N ARG A 82 12.54 1.71 -0.84
CA ARG A 82 11.91 2.52 -1.90
C ARG A 82 10.41 2.58 -1.66
N LEU A 83 9.86 3.76 -1.88
CA LEU A 83 8.43 4.02 -1.79
C LEU A 83 8.04 5.01 -2.90
N GLU A 84 6.98 4.67 -3.62
CA GLU A 84 6.35 5.51 -4.63
C GLU A 84 4.88 5.71 -4.29
N VAL A 85 4.40 6.93 -4.49
CA VAL A 85 2.97 7.23 -4.47
C VAL A 85 2.56 7.60 -5.89
N VAL A 86 1.60 6.88 -6.44
CA VAL A 86 1.05 7.10 -7.78
C VAL A 86 -0.42 7.48 -7.63
N THR A 87 -0.76 8.68 -8.09
CA THR A 87 -2.13 9.20 -8.07
C THR A 87 -2.73 9.14 -9.47
N GLY A 88 -3.97 8.67 -9.55
CA GLY A 88 -4.80 8.73 -10.74
C GLY A 88 -5.13 10.16 -11.16
N SER A 89 -5.63 10.32 -12.38
CA SER A 89 -5.93 11.63 -12.96
C SER A 89 -6.94 12.44 -12.15
N GLN A 90 -7.94 11.79 -11.53
CA GLN A 90 -8.93 12.42 -10.66
C GLN A 90 -8.41 12.56 -9.24
N ALA A 91 -7.73 11.54 -8.72
CA ALA A 91 -7.13 11.58 -7.39
C ALA A 91 -6.12 12.74 -7.25
N ARG A 92 -5.29 12.97 -8.29
CA ARG A 92 -4.27 14.03 -8.32
C ARG A 92 -4.83 15.45 -8.22
N ARG A 93 -6.09 15.67 -8.64
CA ARG A 93 -6.77 16.98 -8.48
C ARG A 93 -7.03 17.32 -7.02
N ARG A 94 -7.16 16.28 -6.18
CA ARG A 94 -7.48 16.39 -4.76
C ARG A 94 -6.25 16.15 -3.87
N ILE A 95 -5.29 15.38 -4.36
CA ILE A 95 -4.00 15.13 -3.72
C ILE A 95 -2.89 15.63 -4.66
N PRO A 96 -2.49 16.91 -4.55
CA PRO A 96 -1.36 17.44 -5.32
C PRO A 96 -0.07 16.67 -5.04
N ASP A 97 0.82 16.59 -6.04
CA ASP A 97 2.09 15.84 -5.94
C ASP A 97 2.94 16.26 -4.74
N ARG A 98 2.89 17.54 -4.37
CA ARG A 98 3.59 18.07 -3.20
C ARG A 98 3.11 17.40 -1.90
N ASP A 99 1.81 17.24 -1.75
CA ASP A 99 1.21 16.64 -0.55
C ASP A 99 1.46 15.13 -0.52
N ALA A 100 1.35 14.47 -1.68
CA ALA A 100 1.73 13.06 -1.80
C ALA A 100 3.20 12.83 -1.43
N LYS A 101 4.10 13.71 -1.88
CA LYS A 101 5.53 13.66 -1.55
C LYS A 101 5.79 13.88 -0.05
N LEU A 102 5.06 14.79 0.59
CA LEU A 102 5.18 14.99 2.04
C LEU A 102 4.73 13.75 2.82
N ALA A 103 3.60 13.15 2.45
CA ALA A 103 3.14 11.90 3.06
C ALA A 103 4.16 10.77 2.86
N ALA A 104 4.71 10.63 1.65
CA ALA A 104 5.76 9.65 1.33
C ALA A 104 7.01 9.84 2.21
N LEU A 105 7.48 11.07 2.41
CA LEU A 105 8.61 11.38 3.28
C LEU A 105 8.34 10.98 4.74
N SER A 106 7.14 11.29 5.26
CA SER A 106 6.72 10.88 6.60
C SER A 106 6.70 9.35 6.75
N MET A 107 6.19 8.62 5.75
CA MET A 107 6.20 7.15 5.74
C MET A 107 7.63 6.62 5.77
N VAL A 108 8.53 7.13 4.91
CA VAL A 108 9.93 6.70 4.85
C VAL A 108 10.65 6.92 6.18
N ALA A 109 10.38 8.03 6.87
CA ALA A 109 10.94 8.30 8.20
C ALA A 109 10.48 7.25 9.23
N ALA A 110 9.19 6.92 9.26
CA ALA A 110 8.65 5.88 10.14
C ALA A 110 9.25 4.49 9.84
N PHE A 111 9.46 4.17 8.57
CA PHE A 111 10.05 2.90 8.16
C PHE A 111 11.51 2.79 8.60
N GLY A 112 12.27 3.89 8.54
CA GLY A 112 13.63 3.96 9.08
C GLY A 112 13.69 3.69 10.58
N GLY A 113 12.61 3.99 11.32
CA GLY A 113 12.45 3.68 12.74
C GLY A 113 11.89 2.28 13.04
N GLY A 114 11.64 1.45 12.03
CA GLY A 114 11.10 0.09 12.20
C GLY A 114 9.57 0.00 12.32
N ASP A 115 8.84 1.11 12.14
CA ASP A 115 7.38 1.13 12.21
C ASP A 115 6.72 1.17 10.83
N LEU A 116 6.78 0.02 10.14
CA LEU A 116 6.20 -0.12 8.80
C LEU A 116 4.68 0.07 8.80
N THR A 117 4.00 -0.51 9.79
CA THR A 117 2.54 -0.44 9.90
C THR A 117 2.06 0.96 10.27
N GLY A 118 2.65 1.58 11.29
CA GLY A 118 2.29 2.94 11.70
C GLY A 118 2.62 3.96 10.62
N GLY A 119 3.75 3.80 9.92
CA GLY A 119 4.09 4.64 8.77
C GLY A 119 3.01 4.57 7.67
N ILE A 120 2.57 3.36 7.29
CA ILE A 120 1.51 3.18 6.30
C ILE A 120 0.19 3.82 6.77
N VAL A 121 -0.25 3.54 8.00
CA VAL A 121 -1.51 4.05 8.54
C VAL A 121 -1.51 5.57 8.61
N SER A 122 -0.44 6.17 9.15
CA SER A 122 -0.29 7.64 9.21
C SER A 122 -0.21 8.26 7.81
N GLY A 123 0.44 7.57 6.87
CA GLY A 123 0.54 8.04 5.50
C GLY A 123 -0.80 8.02 4.75
N LEU A 124 -1.61 6.97 4.94
CA LEU A 124 -2.98 6.90 4.42
C LEU A 124 -3.84 8.03 4.99
N ASP A 125 -3.78 8.26 6.29
CA ASP A 125 -4.52 9.34 6.96
C ASP A 125 -4.13 10.73 6.43
N GLN A 126 -2.82 10.98 6.25
CA GLN A 126 -2.33 12.22 5.64
C GLN A 126 -2.87 12.41 4.22
N LEU A 127 -2.81 11.38 3.37
CA LEU A 127 -3.31 11.46 2.00
C LEU A 127 -4.83 11.66 1.96
N ALA A 128 -5.58 10.93 2.80
CA ALA A 128 -7.03 11.04 2.88
C ALA A 128 -7.46 12.43 3.36
N SER A 129 -6.78 12.96 4.38
CA SER A 129 -7.01 14.32 4.89
C SER A 129 -6.81 15.38 3.80
N ARG A 130 -5.82 15.19 2.93
CA ARG A 130 -5.56 16.10 1.80
C ARG A 130 -6.60 15.99 0.71
N ALA A 131 -7.05 14.78 0.39
CA ALA A 131 -8.09 14.56 -0.61
C ALA A 131 -9.44 15.21 -0.23
N GLY A 132 -9.70 15.39 1.08
CA GLY A 132 -10.96 15.93 1.58
C GLY A 132 -12.13 14.96 1.42
N LYS A 133 -13.34 15.40 1.76
CA LYS A 133 -14.55 14.57 1.65
C LYS A 133 -14.96 14.39 0.19
N SER A 134 -15.56 13.25 -0.13
CA SER A 134 -16.35 13.11 -1.36
C SER A 134 -17.61 13.96 -1.22
N ASP A 135 -17.75 14.98 -2.09
CA ASP A 135 -19.00 15.74 -2.28
C ASP A 135 -20.07 14.89 -2.99
#